data_AF-A0A2B7YQL2-F1
#
_entry.id   AF-A0A2B7YQL2-F1
#
_cell.length_a   1.000
_cell.length_b   1.000
_cell.length_c   1.000
_cell.angle_alpha   90.00
_cell.angle_beta   90.00
_cell.angle_gamma   90.00
#
_symmetry.space_group_name_H-M   'P 1'
#
loop_
_entity.id
_entity.type
_entity.pdbx_description
1 polymer ?
#
loop_
_entity_poly.entity_id
_entity_poly.type
_entity_poly.pdbx_seq_one_letter_code
_entity_poly.pdbx_strand_id
1 'polypeptide(L)'
;MLDEFVIKGPNGEHQCVVTAPASMSLSDAREASDTRLFQLPVARAVAAQLIQVVAFLHSRGIVHSDIHLGNILLHFSKSIDNFYPTSSTHNTVGRIARLLCATTFEGFALTPDWMTKEHVTVLGRLLPEWWEKWDAHLQWFNEDGTRNHWELGSPWAERFEKFVQKPRRECGMEEVGNEEKAALFTMLKTMLVFIPGERLTAEEALEAQWMKEWALPELERMRKMR
;
A
#
# COMPACT_ATOMS: atom_id res chain seq x y z
N MET A 1 2.24 20.33 -13.80
CA MET A 1 1.92 20.50 -15.23
C MET A 1 3.02 21.36 -15.84
N LEU A 2 3.46 21.06 -17.06
CA LEU A 2 4.43 21.86 -17.80
C LEU A 2 3.77 22.65 -18.93
N ASP A 3 2.81 22.03 -19.62
CA ASP A 3 2.03 22.60 -20.72
C ASP A 3 0.69 21.84 -20.86
N GLU A 4 -0.27 22.42 -21.56
CA GLU A 4 -1.61 21.85 -21.83
C GLU A 4 -2.15 22.35 -23.17
N PHE A 5 -2.52 21.44 -24.07
CA PHE A 5 -3.05 21.77 -25.40
C PHE A 5 -4.04 20.73 -25.92
N VAL A 6 -4.68 20.99 -27.06
CA VAL A 6 -5.66 20.08 -27.68
C VAL A 6 -5.20 19.70 -29.09
N ILE A 7 -5.10 18.40 -29.36
CA ILE A 7 -4.85 17.85 -30.71
C ILE A 7 -6.19 17.49 -31.34
N LYS A 8 -6.41 17.92 -32.59
CA LYS A 8 -7.55 17.48 -33.41
C LYS A 8 -7.09 16.36 -34.34
N GLY A 9 -7.79 15.24 -34.34
CA GLY A 9 -7.47 14.05 -35.15
C GLY A 9 -8.73 13.40 -35.76
N PRO A 10 -8.57 12.32 -36.54
CA PRO A 10 -9.69 11.63 -37.18
C PRO A 10 -10.67 10.99 -36.18
N ASN A 11 -10.24 10.79 -34.93
CA ASN A 11 -11.04 10.20 -33.85
C ASN A 11 -11.63 11.25 -32.88
N GLY A 12 -11.53 12.56 -33.21
CA GLY A 12 -12.05 13.65 -32.39
C GLY A 12 -10.96 14.61 -31.87
N GLU A 13 -11.27 15.30 -30.77
CA GLU A 13 -10.36 16.25 -30.13
C GLU A 13 -9.83 15.66 -28.81
N HIS A 14 -8.51 15.70 -28.62
CA HIS A 14 -7.80 15.06 -27.52
C HIS A 14 -7.04 16.10 -26.70
N GLN A 15 -7.46 16.28 -25.44
CA GLN A 15 -6.73 17.09 -24.45
C GLN A 15 -5.42 16.40 -24.08
N CYS A 16 -4.31 17.12 -24.22
CA CYS A 16 -2.96 16.64 -23.99
C CYS A 16 -2.31 17.45 -22.86
N VAL A 17 -1.95 16.78 -21.77
CA VAL A 17 -1.34 17.39 -20.58
C VAL A 17 0.12 16.97 -20.50
N VAL A 18 1.04 17.93 -20.49
CA VAL A 18 2.48 17.68 -20.41
C VAL A 18 2.94 17.71 -18.95
N THR A 19 3.70 16.69 -18.57
CA THR A 19 4.29 16.52 -17.23
C THR A 19 5.80 16.36 -17.33
N ALA A 20 6.52 16.50 -16.22
CA ALA A 20 7.92 16.11 -16.17
C ALA A 20 8.02 14.58 -16.29
N PRO A 21 9.02 14.04 -17.02
CA PRO A 21 9.19 12.60 -17.16
C PRO A 21 9.45 11.94 -15.80
N ALA A 22 8.91 10.73 -15.62
CA ALA A 22 9.17 9.85 -14.50
C ALA A 22 9.74 8.52 -15.03
N SER A 23 10.45 7.76 -14.19
CA SER A 23 11.28 6.64 -14.65
C SER A 23 10.48 5.35 -14.85
N MET A 24 9.92 4.83 -13.77
CA MET A 24 9.17 3.58 -13.75
C MET A 24 8.24 3.58 -12.53
N SER A 25 7.24 2.71 -12.50
CA SER A 25 6.40 2.56 -11.31
C SER A 25 7.13 1.81 -10.20
N LEU A 26 6.63 1.92 -8.96
CA LEU A 26 7.06 1.04 -7.88
C LEU A 26 6.70 -0.44 -8.13
N SER A 27 5.80 -0.74 -9.07
CA SER A 27 5.53 -2.11 -9.47
C SER A 27 6.70 -2.66 -10.28
N ASP A 28 7.16 -1.90 -11.28
CA ASP A 28 8.27 -2.29 -12.15
C ASP A 28 9.58 -2.36 -11.34
N ALA A 29 9.83 -1.36 -10.49
CA ALA A 29 10.98 -1.32 -9.60
C ALA A 29 11.01 -2.44 -8.55
N ARG A 30 9.85 -3.05 -8.25
CA ARG A 30 9.74 -4.24 -7.40
C ARG A 30 10.01 -5.52 -8.18
N GLU A 31 9.39 -5.69 -9.34
CA GLU A 31 9.55 -6.89 -10.18
C GLU A 31 10.96 -7.00 -10.77
N ALA A 32 11.69 -5.89 -10.90
CA ALA A 32 13.11 -5.83 -11.26
C ALA A 32 14.07 -6.21 -10.10
N SER A 33 13.57 -6.58 -8.92
CA SER A 33 14.35 -7.05 -7.78
C SER A 33 14.12 -8.54 -7.54
N ASP A 34 15.18 -9.35 -7.49
CA ASP A 34 15.12 -10.79 -7.22
C ASP A 34 14.35 -11.13 -5.93
N THR A 35 14.41 -10.23 -4.93
CA THR A 35 13.75 -10.39 -3.63
C THR A 35 12.30 -9.92 -3.61
N ARG A 36 11.86 -9.18 -4.64
CA ARG A 36 10.59 -8.42 -4.70
C ARG A 36 10.36 -7.50 -3.49
N LEU A 37 11.45 -7.07 -2.83
CA LEU A 37 11.45 -6.15 -1.69
C LEU A 37 12.39 -4.96 -1.93
N PHE A 38 11.97 -3.79 -1.46
CA PHE A 38 12.83 -2.61 -1.37
C PHE A 38 13.77 -2.68 -0.17
N GLN A 39 14.95 -2.09 -0.28
CA GLN A 39 15.83 -1.83 0.87
C GLN A 39 15.07 -1.08 1.96
N LEU A 40 15.28 -1.42 3.24
CA LEU A 40 14.42 -0.90 4.32
C LEU A 40 14.39 0.64 4.41
N PRO A 41 15.52 1.35 4.21
CA PRO A 41 15.51 2.82 4.12
C PRO A 41 14.63 3.35 2.97
N VAL A 42 14.64 2.70 1.81
CA VAL A 42 13.80 3.08 0.65
C VAL A 42 12.32 2.83 0.95
N ALA A 43 11.98 1.70 1.58
CA ALA A 43 10.60 1.40 1.98
C ALA A 43 10.06 2.45 2.97
N ARG A 44 10.84 2.80 4.00
CA ARG A 44 10.53 3.89 4.96
C ARG A 44 10.28 5.23 4.24
N ALA A 45 11.19 5.65 3.36
CA ALA A 45 11.08 6.92 2.64
C ALA A 45 9.95 6.97 1.60
N VAL A 46 9.62 5.84 0.95
CA VAL A 46 8.47 5.72 0.03
C VAL A 46 7.16 5.83 0.81
N ALA A 47 7.03 5.09 1.92
CA ALA A 47 5.86 5.15 2.79
C ALA A 47 5.56 6.57 3.29
N ALA A 48 6.61 7.25 3.77
CA ALA A 48 6.50 8.62 4.25
C ALA A 48 6.03 9.60 3.17
N GLN A 49 6.52 9.47 1.94
CA GLN A 49 6.09 10.31 0.81
C GLN A 49 4.63 10.03 0.43
N LEU A 50 4.20 8.78 0.44
CA LEU A 50 2.81 8.42 0.09
C LEU A 50 1.81 8.97 1.11
N ILE A 51 2.12 8.88 2.40
CA ILE A 51 1.25 9.44 3.45
C ILE A 51 1.27 10.98 3.38
N GLN A 52 2.43 11.63 3.14
CA GLN A 52 2.51 13.08 2.90
C GLN A 52 1.67 13.53 1.69
N VAL A 53 1.73 12.81 0.56
CA VAL A 53 0.95 13.13 -0.64
C VAL A 53 -0.55 12.96 -0.39
N VAL A 54 -0.97 11.90 0.32
CA VAL A 54 -2.39 11.68 0.59
C VAL A 54 -2.97 12.69 1.57
N ALA A 55 -2.24 13.04 2.64
CA ALA A 55 -2.63 14.14 3.52
C ALA A 55 -2.71 15.48 2.75
N PHE A 56 -1.76 15.76 1.85
CA PHE A 56 -1.85 16.94 0.99
C PHE A 56 -3.12 16.93 0.11
N LEU A 57 -3.46 15.80 -0.53
CA LEU A 57 -4.67 15.69 -1.35
C LEU A 57 -5.95 15.83 -0.52
N HIS A 58 -6.02 15.17 0.64
CA HIS A 58 -7.15 15.24 1.57
C HIS A 58 -7.35 16.66 2.11
N SER A 59 -6.28 17.39 2.44
CA SER A 59 -6.33 18.82 2.82
C SER A 59 -6.93 19.74 1.74
N ARG A 60 -7.08 19.24 0.50
CA ARG A 60 -7.71 19.93 -0.63
C ARG A 60 -9.06 19.34 -1.03
N GLY A 61 -9.61 18.40 -0.25
CA GLY A 61 -10.84 17.67 -0.57
C GLY A 61 -10.69 16.67 -1.73
N ILE A 62 -9.46 16.33 -2.14
CA ILE A 62 -9.19 15.46 -3.28
C ILE A 62 -8.95 14.03 -2.80
N VAL A 63 -9.76 13.10 -3.30
CA VAL A 63 -9.57 11.66 -3.09
C VAL A 63 -8.97 11.06 -4.36
N HIS A 64 -7.68 10.71 -4.34
CA HIS A 64 -7.00 10.07 -5.48
C HIS A 64 -7.76 8.84 -5.99
N SER A 65 -8.33 8.08 -5.05
CA SER A 65 -8.96 6.77 -5.20
C SER A 65 -7.99 5.68 -5.67
N ASP A 66 -7.15 5.93 -6.69
CA ASP A 66 -6.42 4.88 -7.38
C ASP A 66 -4.95 4.66 -6.94
N ILE A 67 -4.70 4.47 -5.63
CA ILE A 67 -3.34 4.26 -5.13
C ILE A 67 -2.92 2.80 -5.22
N HIS A 68 -1.95 2.48 -6.07
CA HIS A 68 -1.23 1.20 -6.10
C HIS A 68 0.18 1.42 -6.63
N LEU A 69 1.05 0.42 -6.46
CA LEU A 69 2.47 0.47 -6.87
C LEU A 69 2.65 0.91 -8.34
N GLY A 70 1.73 0.52 -9.23
CA GLY A 70 1.74 0.90 -10.65
C GLY A 70 1.47 2.39 -10.95
N ASN A 71 0.68 3.06 -10.10
CA ASN A 71 0.38 4.49 -10.24
C ASN A 71 1.36 5.40 -9.48
N ILE A 72 2.37 4.84 -8.82
CA ILE A 72 3.37 5.61 -8.06
C ILE A 72 4.68 5.53 -8.83
N LEU A 73 5.01 6.62 -9.53
CA LEU A 73 6.17 6.69 -10.40
C LEU A 73 7.40 7.23 -9.66
N LEU A 74 8.53 6.56 -9.81
CA LEU A 74 9.82 7.04 -9.34
C LEU A 74 10.29 8.22 -10.18
N HIS A 75 10.80 9.27 -9.52
CA HIS A 75 11.35 10.44 -10.21
C HIS A 75 12.53 10.05 -11.11
N PHE A 76 12.55 10.55 -12.34
CA PHE A 76 13.64 10.32 -13.29
C PHE A 76 15.00 10.72 -12.67
N SER A 77 15.93 9.77 -12.56
CA SER A 77 17.36 10.10 -12.58
C SER A 77 17.74 10.46 -14.02
N LYS A 78 18.87 11.12 -14.29
CA LYS A 78 19.22 11.65 -15.63
C LYS A 78 19.66 10.58 -16.66
N SER A 79 18.85 9.53 -16.85
CA SER A 79 18.98 8.45 -17.86
C SER A 79 17.83 7.45 -17.65
N ILE A 80 17.13 6.88 -18.64
CA ILE A 80 17.02 7.10 -20.10
C ILE A 80 15.57 6.71 -20.51
N ASP A 81 15.10 7.15 -21.67
CA ASP A 81 13.71 7.03 -22.14
C ASP A 81 13.20 5.59 -22.33
N ASN A 82 11.91 5.34 -21.99
CA ASN A 82 10.83 4.71 -22.82
C ASN A 82 9.74 3.95 -22.01
N PHE A 83 8.54 3.84 -22.62
CA PHE A 83 7.37 2.97 -22.31
C PHE A 83 6.29 3.44 -21.28
N TYR A 84 5.06 2.92 -21.48
CA TYR A 84 3.74 3.25 -20.88
C TYR A 84 2.79 2.01 -20.98
N PRO A 85 1.57 1.94 -20.37
CA PRO A 85 0.99 2.45 -19.11
C PRO A 85 0.59 1.23 -18.20
N THR A 86 -0.54 0.95 -17.49
CA THR A 86 -1.90 1.46 -17.07
C THR A 86 -2.46 0.41 -16.03
N SER A 87 -3.52 0.52 -15.20
CA SER A 87 -4.24 1.57 -14.43
C SER A 87 -5.48 0.94 -13.68
N SER A 88 -6.08 1.62 -12.69
CA SER A 88 -7.38 1.32 -12.02
C SER A 88 -7.37 0.23 -10.91
N THR A 89 -8.18 0.25 -9.83
CA THR A 89 -9.17 1.26 -9.32
C THR A 89 -9.32 1.26 -7.77
N HIS A 90 -9.64 2.45 -7.21
CA HIS A 90 -10.38 2.77 -5.95
C HIS A 90 -9.92 2.44 -4.49
N ASN A 91 -10.19 3.41 -3.60
CA ASN A 91 -9.91 3.60 -2.15
C ASN A 91 -8.46 3.96 -1.74
N THR A 92 -8.27 5.15 -1.15
CA THR A 92 -6.93 5.76 -0.92
C THR A 92 -6.19 5.22 0.31
N VAL A 93 -6.72 5.44 1.53
CA VAL A 93 -6.03 5.14 2.81
C VAL A 93 -5.81 3.63 3.00
N GLY A 94 -6.84 2.83 2.77
CA GLY A 94 -6.76 1.37 2.86
C GLY A 94 -5.76 0.77 1.85
N ARG A 95 -5.52 1.44 0.71
CA ARG A 95 -4.47 1.02 -0.23
C ARG A 95 -3.06 1.48 0.15
N ILE A 96 -2.87 2.56 0.90
CA ILE A 96 -1.56 2.79 1.53
C ILE A 96 -1.23 1.61 2.45
N ALA A 97 -2.17 1.19 3.30
CA ALA A 97 -1.95 0.06 4.18
C ALA A 97 -1.73 -1.26 3.43
N ARG A 98 -2.50 -1.56 2.36
CA ARG A 98 -2.24 -2.71 1.47
C ARG A 98 -0.93 -2.60 0.69
N LEU A 99 -0.41 -1.41 0.41
CA LEU A 99 0.86 -1.20 -0.29
C LEU A 99 2.05 -1.41 0.64
N LEU A 100 1.97 -0.93 1.88
CA LEU A 100 2.91 -1.26 2.96
C LEU A 100 2.85 -2.76 3.31
N CYS A 101 1.71 -3.40 3.04
CA CYS A 101 1.49 -4.84 3.16
C CYS A 101 1.40 -5.56 1.80
N ALA A 102 2.10 -5.08 0.75
CA ALA A 102 1.94 -5.64 -0.60
C ALA A 102 2.13 -7.16 -0.63
N THR A 103 3.07 -7.67 0.15
CA THR A 103 3.37 -9.10 0.30
C THR A 103 2.35 -9.91 1.12
N THR A 104 1.32 -9.29 1.70
CA THR A 104 0.31 -10.00 2.51
C THR A 104 -1.08 -10.05 1.90
N PHE A 105 -1.36 -9.30 0.84
CA PHE A 105 -2.69 -9.27 0.17
C PHE A 105 -2.65 -9.71 -1.31
N GLU A 106 -1.50 -10.08 -1.85
CA GLU A 106 -1.34 -10.62 -3.21
C GLU A 106 -1.89 -12.05 -3.32
N GLY A 107 -3.21 -12.17 -3.45
CA GLY A 107 -3.91 -13.41 -3.84
C GLY A 107 -4.71 -13.19 -5.13
N PHE A 108 -4.54 -14.07 -6.12
CA PHE A 108 -5.17 -13.98 -7.45
C PHE A 108 -6.68 -14.37 -7.45
N ALA A 109 -7.46 -13.88 -6.49
CA ALA A 109 -8.90 -14.08 -6.39
C ALA A 109 -9.59 -12.77 -5.98
N LEU A 110 -10.20 -12.07 -6.95
CA LEU A 110 -10.84 -10.76 -6.75
C LEU A 110 -12.31 -10.85 -6.30
N THR A 111 -12.73 -11.96 -5.66
CA THR A 111 -14.11 -12.06 -5.14
C THR A 111 -14.27 -11.19 -3.88
N PRO A 112 -15.48 -10.63 -3.63
CA PRO A 112 -15.79 -9.95 -2.38
C PRO A 112 -15.50 -10.83 -1.16
N ASP A 113 -15.79 -12.13 -1.26
CA ASP A 113 -15.52 -13.12 -0.22
C ASP A 113 -14.04 -13.27 0.09
N TRP A 114 -13.19 -13.38 -0.94
CA TRP A 114 -11.74 -13.49 -0.73
C TRP A 114 -11.20 -12.22 -0.06
N MET A 115 -11.60 -11.04 -0.54
CA MET A 115 -11.23 -9.77 0.08
C MET A 115 -11.72 -9.65 1.54
N THR A 116 -12.90 -10.18 1.84
CA THR A 116 -13.49 -10.18 3.19
C THR A 116 -12.76 -11.16 4.11
N LYS A 117 -12.48 -12.38 3.65
CA LYS A 117 -11.63 -13.39 4.31
C LYS A 117 -10.24 -12.83 4.64
N GLU A 118 -9.64 -12.07 3.73
CA GLU A 118 -8.34 -11.43 3.98
C GLU A 118 -8.44 -10.28 4.99
N HIS A 119 -9.47 -9.43 4.94
CA HIS A 119 -9.68 -8.42 5.99
C HIS A 119 -9.92 -9.07 7.37
N VAL A 120 -10.78 -10.09 7.47
CA VAL A 120 -11.06 -10.81 8.73
C VAL A 120 -9.81 -11.49 9.29
N THR A 121 -8.97 -12.05 8.42
CA THR A 121 -7.67 -12.63 8.83
C THR A 121 -6.70 -11.60 9.45
N VAL A 122 -6.84 -10.33 9.09
CA VAL A 122 -5.93 -9.24 9.50
C VAL A 122 -6.48 -8.43 10.67
N LEU A 123 -7.80 -8.28 10.76
CA LEU A 123 -8.50 -7.39 11.70
C LEU A 123 -9.34 -8.12 12.77
N GLY A 124 -9.64 -9.41 12.57
CA GLY A 124 -10.58 -10.18 13.39
C GLY A 124 -11.99 -10.23 12.79
N ARG A 125 -12.94 -10.83 13.53
CA ARG A 125 -14.34 -11.02 13.14
C ARG A 125 -14.98 -9.70 12.70
N LEU A 126 -15.89 -9.77 11.72
CA LEU A 126 -16.71 -8.61 11.34
C LEU A 126 -17.65 -8.20 12.48
N LEU A 127 -18.20 -6.99 12.38
CA LEU A 127 -19.39 -6.59 13.15
C LEU A 127 -20.52 -7.62 12.94
N PRO A 128 -21.34 -7.97 13.96
CA PRO A 128 -22.32 -9.05 13.86
C PRO A 128 -23.26 -8.92 12.65
N GLU A 129 -23.79 -7.72 12.42
CA GLU A 129 -24.66 -7.39 11.28
C GLU A 129 -24.04 -7.62 9.89
N TRP A 130 -22.71 -7.71 9.80
CA TRP A 130 -21.98 -7.95 8.56
C TRP A 130 -21.51 -9.41 8.47
N TRP A 131 -21.24 -10.02 9.62
CA TRP A 131 -20.94 -11.46 9.74
C TRP A 131 -22.13 -12.32 9.31
N GLU A 132 -23.32 -12.02 9.86
CA GLU A 132 -24.58 -12.72 9.54
C GLU A 132 -25.02 -12.55 8.08
N LYS A 133 -24.51 -11.54 7.37
CA LYS A 133 -24.78 -11.30 5.94
C LYS A 133 -23.73 -11.88 5.00
N TRP A 134 -22.67 -12.48 5.53
CA TRP A 134 -21.60 -13.06 4.73
C TRP A 134 -21.77 -14.58 4.65
N ASP A 135 -22.63 -15.05 3.76
CA ASP A 135 -23.02 -16.47 3.61
C ASP A 135 -21.82 -17.44 3.52
N ALA A 136 -20.69 -16.98 2.97
CA ALA A 136 -19.49 -17.78 2.79
C ALA A 136 -18.56 -17.82 4.02
N HIS A 137 -18.83 -17.09 5.11
CA HIS A 137 -17.90 -16.98 6.25
C HIS A 137 -17.54 -18.35 6.86
N LEU A 138 -18.50 -19.27 6.95
CA LEU A 138 -18.31 -20.63 7.49
C LEU A 138 -17.42 -21.53 6.61
N GLN A 139 -17.10 -21.13 5.37
CA GLN A 139 -16.09 -21.81 4.56
C GLN A 139 -14.68 -21.64 5.16
N TRP A 140 -14.46 -20.59 5.96
CA TRP A 140 -13.12 -20.20 6.43
C TRP A 140 -13.00 -19.97 7.94
N PHE A 141 -14.12 -19.76 8.63
CA PHE A 141 -14.15 -19.39 10.04
C PHE A 141 -15.22 -20.20 10.79
N ASN A 142 -14.98 -20.40 12.09
CA ASN A 142 -16.00 -20.83 13.04
C ASN A 142 -16.86 -19.61 13.43
N GLU A 143 -18.02 -19.82 14.05
CA GLU A 143 -18.94 -18.72 14.36
C GLU A 143 -18.38 -17.66 15.33
N ASP A 144 -17.43 -18.02 16.20
CA ASP A 144 -16.71 -17.08 17.06
C ASP A 144 -15.70 -16.19 16.31
N GLY A 145 -15.54 -16.39 14.99
CA GLY A 145 -14.56 -15.70 14.14
C GLY A 145 -13.15 -16.29 14.21
N THR A 146 -12.93 -17.39 14.95
CA THR A 146 -11.70 -18.19 14.83
C THR A 146 -11.68 -18.97 13.52
N ARG A 147 -10.55 -19.58 13.16
CA ARG A 147 -10.35 -20.18 11.83
C ARG A 147 -10.69 -21.67 11.86
N ASN A 148 -11.42 -22.17 10.85
CA ASN A 148 -11.82 -23.58 10.78
C ASN A 148 -10.69 -24.50 10.28
N HIS A 149 -9.77 -23.99 9.46
CA HIS A 149 -8.64 -24.73 8.89
C HIS A 149 -7.32 -23.95 8.98
N TRP A 150 -6.20 -24.69 9.02
CA TRP A 150 -4.84 -24.16 9.22
C TRP A 150 -4.22 -23.55 7.96
N GLU A 151 -4.59 -24.03 6.76
CA GLU A 151 -4.01 -23.63 5.47
C GLU A 151 -4.35 -22.21 5.02
N LEU A 152 -5.24 -21.53 5.75
CA LEU A 152 -5.98 -20.33 5.36
C LEU A 152 -5.14 -19.03 5.21
N GLY A 153 -3.82 -19.17 5.19
CA GLY A 153 -2.84 -18.09 5.14
C GLY A 153 -2.68 -17.42 6.50
N SER A 154 -1.54 -17.67 7.14
CA SER A 154 -0.94 -17.08 8.36
C SER A 154 -1.55 -15.76 8.90
N PRO A 155 -1.61 -15.52 10.23
CA PRO A 155 -1.90 -14.19 10.79
C PRO A 155 -0.85 -13.16 10.38
N TRP A 156 -1.17 -11.87 10.49
CA TRP A 156 -0.33 -10.76 9.98
C TRP A 156 1.14 -10.82 10.44
N ALA A 157 1.40 -11.13 11.70
CA ALA A 157 2.76 -11.23 12.25
C ALA A 157 3.60 -12.34 11.59
N GLU A 158 2.94 -13.44 11.20
CA GLU A 158 3.56 -14.61 10.56
C GLU A 158 3.62 -14.43 9.03
N ARG A 159 2.65 -13.74 8.39
CA ARG A 159 2.82 -13.28 6.98
C ARG A 159 3.99 -12.33 6.83
N PHE A 160 4.13 -11.39 7.75
CA PHE A 160 5.26 -10.46 7.76
C PHE A 160 6.59 -11.20 8.02
N GLU A 161 6.58 -12.24 8.86
CA GLU A 161 7.77 -13.10 8.99
C GLU A 161 8.07 -13.83 7.68
N LYS A 162 7.07 -14.51 7.10
CA LYS A 162 7.20 -15.35 5.90
C LYS A 162 7.58 -14.57 4.63
N PHE A 163 7.04 -13.36 4.44
CA PHE A 163 7.16 -12.60 3.20
C PHE A 163 7.87 -11.24 3.34
N VAL A 164 8.33 -10.85 4.53
CA VAL A 164 9.17 -9.64 4.72
C VAL A 164 10.47 -9.98 5.44
N GLN A 165 10.42 -10.52 6.67
CA GLN A 165 11.63 -10.77 7.47
C GLN A 165 12.47 -11.92 6.90
N LYS A 166 11.85 -13.05 6.58
CA LYS A 166 12.53 -14.23 6.04
C LYS A 166 13.27 -13.91 4.71
N PRO A 167 12.64 -13.31 3.68
CA PRO A 167 13.35 -12.96 2.45
C PRO A 167 14.45 -11.92 2.67
N ARG A 168 14.26 -10.96 3.60
CA ARG A 168 15.32 -10.02 4.00
C ARG A 168 16.54 -10.75 4.56
N ARG A 169 16.31 -11.66 5.51
CA ARG A 169 17.35 -12.47 6.16
C ARG A 169 18.08 -13.39 5.18
N GLU A 170 17.34 -14.06 4.29
CA GLU A 170 17.89 -14.93 3.24
C GLU A 170 18.72 -14.16 2.20
N CYS A 171 18.43 -12.87 1.99
CA CYS A 171 19.13 -12.01 1.03
C CYS A 171 20.07 -10.97 1.68
N GLY A 172 20.37 -11.10 2.98
CA GLY A 172 21.29 -10.21 3.70
C GLY A 172 20.85 -8.74 3.84
N MET A 173 19.54 -8.46 3.71
CA MET A 173 18.96 -7.12 3.84
C MET A 173 18.68 -6.77 5.31
N GLU A 174 18.63 -5.46 5.63
CA GLU A 174 18.17 -4.96 6.93
C GLU A 174 16.76 -5.51 7.25
N GLU A 175 16.63 -6.24 8.36
CA GLU A 175 15.35 -6.69 8.93
C GLU A 175 14.65 -5.58 9.71
N VAL A 176 13.32 -5.62 9.78
CA VAL A 176 12.52 -4.65 10.54
C VAL A 176 12.63 -4.97 12.03
N GLY A 177 12.97 -3.97 12.85
CA GLY A 177 13.11 -4.14 14.31
C GLY A 177 11.78 -4.49 14.99
N ASN A 178 11.82 -5.16 16.15
CA ASN A 178 10.58 -5.57 16.86
C ASN A 178 9.71 -4.38 17.27
N GLU A 179 10.32 -3.28 17.72
CA GLU A 179 9.63 -2.03 18.07
C GLU A 179 9.03 -1.36 16.83
N GLU A 180 9.80 -1.29 15.73
CA GLU A 180 9.32 -0.80 14.44
C GLU A 180 8.14 -1.62 13.91
N LYS A 181 8.22 -2.96 13.99
CA LYS A 181 7.16 -3.90 13.59
C LYS A 181 5.89 -3.70 14.42
N ALA A 182 6.02 -3.43 15.73
CA ALA A 182 4.89 -3.12 16.60
C ALA A 182 4.25 -1.76 16.28
N ALA A 183 5.04 -0.70 16.09
CA ALA A 183 4.55 0.62 15.72
C ALA A 183 3.88 0.61 14.33
N LEU A 184 4.50 -0.05 13.35
CA LEU A 184 4.00 -0.24 12.00
C LEU A 184 2.66 -0.98 11.99
N PHE A 185 2.56 -2.12 12.69
CA PHE A 185 1.29 -2.84 12.82
C PHE A 185 0.21 -2.05 13.55
N THR A 186 0.58 -1.20 14.52
CA THR A 186 -0.38 -0.34 15.24
C THR A 186 -0.97 0.70 14.29
N MET A 187 -0.14 1.42 13.52
CA MET A 187 -0.58 2.37 12.50
C MET A 187 -1.41 1.70 11.39
N LEU A 188 -0.98 0.55 10.90
CA LEU A 188 -1.68 -0.15 9.81
C LEU A 188 -3.03 -0.70 10.26
N LYS A 189 -3.19 -1.11 11.53
CA LYS A 189 -4.49 -1.51 12.10
C LYS A 189 -5.48 -0.34 12.11
N THR A 190 -5.06 0.83 12.60
CA THR A 190 -5.93 2.01 12.66
C THR A 190 -6.25 2.59 11.28
N MET A 191 -5.38 2.41 10.28
CA MET A 191 -5.69 2.74 8.87
C MET A 191 -6.66 1.76 8.19
N LEU A 192 -6.82 0.54 8.71
CA LEU A 192 -7.60 -0.54 8.08
C LEU A 192 -8.96 -0.83 8.76
N VAL A 193 -9.31 -0.14 9.85
CA VAL A 193 -10.57 -0.34 10.61
C VAL A 193 -11.79 -0.46 9.69
N PHE A 194 -12.69 -1.41 9.98
CA PHE A 194 -13.82 -1.72 9.10
C PHE A 194 -14.71 -0.49 8.80
N ILE A 195 -15.15 0.22 9.83
CA ILE A 195 -15.94 1.46 9.73
C ILE A 195 -15.05 2.58 9.15
N PRO A 196 -15.40 3.18 7.99
CA PRO A 196 -14.56 4.21 7.37
C PRO A 196 -14.36 5.48 8.23
N GLY A 197 -15.33 5.83 9.08
CA GLY A 197 -15.25 6.97 9.99
C GLY A 197 -14.44 6.73 11.27
N GLU A 198 -13.99 5.49 11.52
CA GLU A 198 -13.10 5.11 12.63
C GLU A 198 -11.65 4.89 12.15
N ARG A 199 -11.39 5.10 10.85
CA ARG A 199 -10.04 4.96 10.28
C ARG A 199 -9.21 6.20 10.57
N LEU A 200 -7.94 5.96 10.86
CA LEU A 200 -6.91 7.00 10.91
C LEU A 200 -6.90 7.80 9.60
N THR A 201 -7.02 9.14 9.70
CA THR A 201 -6.81 10.03 8.56
C THR A 201 -5.35 10.01 8.10
N ALA A 202 -5.05 10.57 6.93
CA ALA A 202 -3.66 10.62 6.46
C ALA A 202 -2.84 11.65 7.26
N GLU A 203 -3.52 12.67 7.75
CA GLU A 203 -3.05 13.71 8.66
C GLU A 203 -2.66 13.10 10.02
N GLU A 204 -3.53 12.29 10.64
CA GLU A 204 -3.20 11.55 11.87
C GLU A 204 -2.17 10.44 11.62
N ALA A 205 -2.11 9.87 10.41
CA ALA A 205 -1.08 8.90 10.04
C ALA A 205 0.33 9.51 10.03
N LEU A 206 0.50 10.77 9.61
CA LEU A 206 1.77 11.50 9.76
C LEU A 206 2.22 11.59 11.24
N GLU A 207 1.26 11.69 12.15
CA GLU A 207 1.50 11.84 13.58
C GLU A 207 1.75 10.52 14.33
N ALA A 208 1.58 9.37 13.66
CA ALA A 208 1.78 8.05 14.24
C ALA A 208 3.26 7.78 14.60
N GLN A 209 3.48 6.97 15.64
CA GLN A 209 4.83 6.61 16.13
C GLN A 209 5.74 6.11 15.00
N TRP A 210 5.25 5.19 14.15
CA TRP A 210 6.07 4.63 13.07
C TRP A 210 6.56 5.70 12.08
N MET A 211 5.70 6.68 11.80
CA MET A 211 6.03 7.79 10.90
C MET A 211 7.05 8.74 11.53
N LYS A 212 6.93 9.06 12.82
CA LYS A 212 7.85 9.96 13.52
C LYS A 212 9.23 9.35 13.78
N GLU A 213 9.31 8.07 14.13
CA GLU A 213 10.56 7.45 14.59
C GLU A 213 11.36 6.78 13.47
N TRP A 214 10.73 6.27 12.40
CA TRP A 214 11.43 5.58 11.30
C TRP A 214 11.21 6.21 9.92
N ALA A 215 9.98 6.54 9.55
CA ALA A 215 9.67 6.85 8.14
C ALA A 215 10.02 8.30 7.73
N LEU A 216 9.62 9.31 8.52
CA LEU A 216 9.90 10.72 8.26
C LEU A 216 11.41 11.06 8.43
N PRO A 217 12.13 10.59 9.46
CA PRO A 217 13.57 10.85 9.59
C PRO A 217 14.38 10.29 8.42
N GLU A 218 14.02 9.11 7.91
CA GLU A 218 14.68 8.50 6.76
C GLU A 218 14.38 9.25 5.46
N LEU A 219 13.13 9.71 5.26
CA LEU A 219 12.79 10.58 4.14
C LEU A 219 13.58 11.89 4.15
N GLU A 220 13.74 12.51 5.32
CA GLU A 220 14.61 13.69 5.46
C GLU A 220 16.07 13.37 5.17
N ARG A 221 16.58 12.22 5.65
CA ARG A 221 17.95 11.77 5.38
C ARG A 221 18.18 11.60 3.88
N MET A 222 17.24 10.96 3.16
CA MET A 222 17.30 10.84 1.70
C MET A 222 17.21 12.18 0.98
N ARG A 223 16.36 13.11 1.42
CA ARG A 223 16.29 14.47 0.86
C ARG A 223 17.59 15.27 1.04
N LYS A 224 18.37 14.98 2.09
CA LYS A 224 19.69 15.60 2.37
C LYS A 224 20.87 14.98 1.60
N MET A 225 20.64 13.88 0.87
CA MET A 225 21.66 13.17 0.05
C MET A 225 21.48 13.38 -1.47
N ARG A 226 20.67 14.36 -1.90
CA ARG A 226 20.21 14.52 -3.28
C ARG A 226 20.66 15.84 -3.92
#